data_AF-A0AAU8FX55-F1
#
_entry.id   AF-A0AAU8FX55-F1
#
_cell.length_a   1.000
_cell.length_b   1.000
_cell.length_c   1.000
_cell.angle_alpha   90.00
_cell.angle_beta   90.00
_cell.angle_gamma   90.00
#
_symmetry.space_group_name_H-M   'P 1'
#
loop_
_entity.id
_entity.type
_entity.pdbx_description
1 polymer ?
#
loop_
_entity_poly.entity_id
_entity_poly.type
_entity_poly.pdbx_seq_one_letter_code
_entity_poly.pdbx_strand_id
1 'polypeptide(L)'
;MDWVDDPLAPWRALEAQREALPLEDQAVFILICVESILSMHPARDAAGQEYLHAIWDAIGADRSELSTIAEALAQRPDIDDHDELAALLHAVEALRGSHDAAAWGARRLLDDAYERTPRDGSDAFFPPLADDTAHEVVQDELRWQRSVLTSLSASDHAARIADLRAQAQTRGAASH
;
A
#
# COMPACT_ATOMS: atom_id res chain seq x y z
N MET A 1 -12.59 3.54 -33.62
CA MET A 1 -12.58 2.64 -32.45
C MET A 1 -11.15 2.73 -31.97
N ASP A 2 -10.86 3.73 -31.15
CA ASP A 2 -9.51 3.94 -30.63
C ASP A 2 -9.16 2.74 -29.78
N TRP A 3 -7.96 2.19 -30.01
CA TRP A 3 -7.39 1.17 -29.16
C TRP A 3 -7.38 1.70 -27.73
N VAL A 4 -7.97 0.95 -26.82
CA VAL A 4 -7.81 1.18 -25.39
C VAL A 4 -6.31 1.02 -25.10
N ASP A 5 -5.65 2.12 -24.72
CA ASP A 5 -4.36 2.09 -24.06
C ASP A 5 -4.46 1.06 -22.93
N ASP A 6 -3.49 0.13 -22.83
CA ASP A 6 -3.52 -0.93 -21.83
C ASP A 6 -3.77 -0.32 -20.43
N PRO A 7 -4.93 -0.60 -19.80
CA PRO A 7 -5.30 0.05 -18.54
C PRO A 7 -4.38 -0.34 -17.39
N LEU A 8 -3.61 -1.42 -17.54
CA LEU A 8 -2.60 -1.82 -16.56
C LEU A 8 -1.22 -1.21 -16.80
N ALA A 9 -1.00 -0.48 -17.90
CA ALA A 9 0.29 0.15 -18.17
C ALA A 9 0.76 1.12 -17.06
N PRO A 10 -0.10 1.97 -16.46
CA PRO A 10 0.31 2.82 -15.34
C PRO A 10 0.75 2.03 -14.11
N TRP A 11 0.08 0.91 -13.81
CA TRP A 11 0.40 0.02 -12.69
C TRP A 11 1.73 -0.71 -12.91
N ARG A 12 1.95 -1.25 -14.12
CA ARG A 12 3.21 -1.90 -14.48
C ARG A 12 4.41 -0.93 -14.42
N ALA A 13 4.18 0.35 -14.75
CA ALA A 13 5.22 1.38 -14.60
C ALA A 13 5.57 1.66 -13.12
N LEU A 14 4.57 1.68 -12.23
CA LEU A 14 4.80 1.79 -10.79
C LEU A 14 5.53 0.57 -10.23
N GLU A 15 5.13 -0.62 -10.66
CA GLU A 15 5.78 -1.88 -10.27
C GLU A 15 7.26 -1.87 -10.66
N ALA A 16 7.58 -1.52 -11.91
CA ALA A 16 8.96 -1.40 -12.37
C ALA A 16 9.76 -0.32 -11.59
N GLN A 17 9.12 0.80 -11.23
CA GLN A 17 9.75 1.84 -10.41
C GLN A 17 10.05 1.33 -8.99
N ARG A 18 9.12 0.60 -8.38
CA ARG A 18 9.30 -0.04 -7.08
C ARG A 18 10.42 -1.08 -7.11
N GLU A 19 10.42 -1.96 -8.11
CA GLU A 19 11.43 -3.02 -8.25
C GLU A 19 12.86 -2.50 -8.40
N ALA A 20 13.02 -1.27 -8.91
CA ALA A 20 14.31 -0.61 -9.01
C ALA A 20 14.87 -0.11 -7.66
N LEU A 21 14.03 -0.04 -6.61
CA LEU A 21 14.44 0.36 -5.27
C LEU A 21 15.10 -0.80 -4.50
N PRO A 22 15.96 -0.52 -3.51
CA PRO A 22 16.38 -1.51 -2.51
C PRO A 22 15.17 -2.19 -1.85
N LEU A 23 15.30 -3.47 -1.50
CA LEU A 23 14.17 -4.24 -0.93
C LEU A 23 13.58 -3.60 0.33
N GLU A 24 14.42 -3.01 1.18
CA GLU A 24 13.96 -2.28 2.37
C GLU A 24 13.05 -1.10 1.99
N ASP A 25 13.42 -0.34 0.96
CA ASP A 25 12.66 0.81 0.47
C ASP A 25 11.35 0.35 -0.20
N GLN A 26 11.34 -0.83 -0.83
CA GLN A 26 10.11 -1.45 -1.35
C GLN A 26 9.14 -1.79 -0.21
N ALA A 27 9.65 -2.29 0.92
CA ALA A 27 8.82 -2.56 2.09
C ALA A 27 8.32 -1.28 2.77
N VAL A 28 9.20 -0.28 2.91
CA VAL A 28 8.86 1.06 3.41
C VAL A 28 7.78 1.73 2.56
N PHE A 29 7.87 1.61 1.23
CA PHE A 29 6.82 2.06 0.31
C PHE A 29 5.46 1.43 0.65
N ILE A 30 5.42 0.11 0.90
CA ILE A 30 4.17 -0.58 1.24
C ILE A 30 3.62 -0.05 2.57
N LEU A 31 4.47 0.07 3.59
CA LEU A 31 4.07 0.58 4.92
C LEU A 31 3.51 2.00 4.85
N ILE A 32 4.11 2.90 4.05
CA ILE A 32 3.60 4.27 3.87
C ILE A 32 2.23 4.26 3.18
N CYS A 33 2.02 3.39 2.20
CA CYS A 33 0.73 3.28 1.54
C CYS A 33 -0.34 2.71 2.48
N VAL A 34 -0.01 1.70 3.28
CA VAL A 34 -0.92 1.19 4.31
C VAL A 34 -1.23 2.25 5.38
N GLU A 35 -0.22 3.01 5.82
CA GLU A 35 -0.42 4.13 6.75
C GLU A 35 -1.44 5.13 6.20
N SER A 36 -1.38 5.40 4.89
CA SER A 36 -2.37 6.24 4.23
C SER A 36 -3.76 5.61 4.22
N ILE A 37 -3.90 4.33 3.91
CA ILE A 37 -5.19 3.61 3.86
C ILE A 37 -5.85 3.62 5.25
N LEU A 38 -5.11 3.20 6.27
CA LEU A 38 -5.60 3.15 7.65
C LEU A 38 -5.96 4.53 8.21
N SER A 39 -5.29 5.59 7.75
CA SER A 39 -5.59 6.98 8.16
C SER A 39 -6.84 7.55 7.50
N MET A 40 -7.23 7.05 6.32
CA MET A 40 -8.49 7.42 5.67
C MET A 40 -9.70 6.77 6.35
N HIS A 41 -9.51 5.64 7.04
CA HIS A 41 -10.57 4.87 7.68
C HIS A 41 -10.23 4.46 9.13
N PRO A 42 -9.98 5.41 10.04
CA PRO A 42 -9.44 5.12 11.38
C PRO A 42 -10.40 4.30 12.27
N ALA A 43 -11.71 4.32 11.98
CA ALA A 43 -12.69 3.52 12.71
C ALA A 43 -12.82 2.07 12.18
N ARG A 44 -12.20 1.74 11.03
CA ARG A 44 -12.39 0.46 10.33
C ARG A 44 -11.42 -0.61 10.83
N ASP A 45 -10.21 -0.25 11.24
CA ASP A 45 -9.23 -1.23 11.73
C ASP A 45 -8.22 -0.64 12.74
N ALA A 46 -8.60 -0.61 14.01
CA ALA A 46 -7.70 -0.23 15.10
C ALA A 46 -6.53 -1.21 15.26
N ALA A 47 -6.75 -2.50 14.99
CA ALA A 47 -5.71 -3.52 15.10
C ALA A 47 -4.65 -3.34 14.00
N GLY A 48 -5.06 -3.00 12.77
CA GLY A 48 -4.14 -2.64 11.69
C GLY A 48 -3.22 -1.46 12.04
N GLN A 49 -3.75 -0.44 12.74
CA GLN A 49 -2.95 0.69 13.23
C GLN A 49 -1.94 0.26 14.31
N GLU A 50 -2.33 -0.63 15.21
CA GLU A 50 -1.42 -1.18 16.24
C GLU A 50 -0.27 -1.98 15.60
N TYR A 51 -0.55 -2.82 14.61
CA TYR A 51 0.49 -3.54 13.87
C TYR A 51 1.43 -2.60 13.11
N LEU A 52 0.88 -1.62 12.39
CA LEU A 52 1.69 -0.63 11.69
C LEU A 52 2.61 0.13 12.65
N HIS A 53 2.12 0.54 13.83
CA HIS A 53 2.93 1.19 14.84
C HIS A 53 4.06 0.29 15.34
N ALA A 54 3.74 -0.96 15.69
CA ALA A 54 4.72 -1.95 16.14
C ALA A 54 5.79 -2.22 15.09
N ILE A 55 5.44 -2.25 13.79
CA ILE A 55 6.39 -2.43 12.69
C ILE A 55 7.35 -1.25 12.62
N TRP A 56 6.84 -0.01 12.68
CA TRP A 56 7.69 1.18 12.66
C TRP A 56 8.63 1.24 13.87
N ASP A 57 8.16 0.86 15.05
CA ASP A 57 8.97 0.78 16.26
C ASP A 57 10.06 -0.29 16.12
N ALA A 58 9.72 -1.48 15.61
CA ALA A 58 10.68 -2.56 15.37
C ALA A 58 11.77 -2.17 14.35
N ILE A 59 11.42 -1.43 13.29
CA ILE A 59 12.40 -0.92 12.32
C ILE A 59 13.39 0.05 12.98
N GLY A 60 12.91 0.90 13.90
CA GLY A 60 13.69 1.94 14.57
C GLY A 60 14.44 1.50 15.83
N ALA A 61 14.03 0.41 16.47
CA ALA A 61 14.55 -0.03 17.76
C ALA A 61 15.09 -1.47 17.74
N ASP A 62 14.24 -2.47 17.43
CA ASP A 62 14.60 -3.89 17.46
C ASP A 62 13.97 -4.68 16.31
N ARG A 63 14.76 -4.92 15.26
CA ARG A 63 14.29 -5.67 14.08
C ARG A 63 14.02 -7.15 14.36
N SER A 64 14.45 -7.69 15.50
CA SER A 64 14.13 -9.09 15.85
C SER A 64 12.65 -9.30 16.13
N GLU A 65 11.93 -8.24 16.53
CA GLU A 65 10.48 -8.26 16.78
C GLU A 65 9.65 -8.46 15.50
N LEU A 66 10.20 -8.16 14.32
CA LEU A 66 9.52 -8.35 13.04
C LEU A 66 9.07 -9.80 12.82
N SER A 67 9.79 -10.79 13.35
CA SER A 67 9.37 -12.19 13.23
C SER A 67 8.09 -12.47 14.03
N THR A 68 8.03 -11.98 15.27
CA THR A 68 6.85 -12.09 16.13
C THR A 68 5.64 -11.37 15.52
N ILE A 69 5.87 -10.17 14.95
CA ILE A 69 4.81 -9.39 14.29
C ILE A 69 4.26 -10.13 13.07
N ALA A 70 5.13 -10.68 12.22
CA ALA A 70 4.71 -11.46 11.06
C ALA A 70 3.89 -12.69 11.44
N GLU A 71 4.33 -13.43 12.48
CA GLU A 71 3.60 -14.58 12.99
C GLU A 71 2.21 -14.20 13.53
N ALA A 72 2.12 -13.09 14.26
CA ALA A 72 0.85 -12.58 14.77
C ALA A 72 -0.10 -12.13 13.65
N LEU A 73 0.41 -11.42 12.64
CA LEU A 73 -0.37 -11.03 11.46
C LEU A 73 -0.87 -12.27 10.71
N ALA A 74 0.00 -13.23 10.41
CA ALA A 74 -0.35 -14.44 9.66
C ALA A 74 -1.39 -15.35 10.34
N GLN A 75 -1.57 -15.21 11.67
CA GLN A 75 -2.57 -15.95 12.44
C GLN A 75 -3.94 -15.25 12.49
N ARG A 76 -4.06 -14.04 11.95
CA ARG A 76 -5.34 -13.33 11.91
C ARG A 76 -6.32 -14.06 10.99
N PRO A 77 -7.57 -14.32 11.46
CA PRO A 77 -8.56 -15.03 10.67
C PRO A 77 -9.10 -14.21 9.49
N ASP A 78 -8.93 -12.89 9.53
CA ASP A 78 -9.46 -11.91 8.58
C ASP A 78 -8.36 -11.32 7.68
N ILE A 79 -7.13 -11.85 7.71
CA ILE A 79 -6.01 -11.27 6.96
C ILE A 79 -6.25 -11.21 5.44
N ASP A 80 -6.93 -12.22 4.89
CA ASP A 80 -7.22 -12.29 3.46
C ASP A 80 -8.41 -11.42 3.03
N ASP A 81 -9.25 -11.01 3.98
CA ASP A 81 -10.43 -10.16 3.76
C ASP A 81 -10.07 -8.66 3.77
N HIS A 82 -8.84 -8.33 4.16
CA HIS A 82 -8.35 -6.97 4.38
C HIS A 82 -7.02 -6.77 3.65
N ASP A 83 -7.06 -6.14 2.48
CA ASP A 83 -5.88 -5.92 1.64
C ASP A 83 -4.78 -5.13 2.37
N GLU A 84 -5.15 -4.19 3.24
CA GLU A 84 -4.22 -3.43 4.07
C GLU A 84 -3.44 -4.32 5.06
N LEU A 85 -4.08 -5.35 5.62
CA LEU A 85 -3.44 -6.27 6.58
C LEU A 85 -2.55 -7.29 5.88
N ALA A 86 -3.01 -7.82 4.74
CA ALA A 86 -2.19 -8.65 3.88
C ALA A 86 -0.95 -7.87 3.41
N ALA A 87 -1.11 -6.59 3.04
CA ALA A 87 -0.01 -5.71 2.67
C ALA A 87 0.99 -5.50 3.84
N LEU A 88 0.53 -5.33 5.09
CA LEU A 88 1.41 -5.26 6.26
C LEU A 88 2.24 -6.54 6.44
N LEU A 89 1.60 -7.71 6.38
CA LEU A 89 2.31 -8.99 6.50
C LEU A 89 3.41 -9.09 5.44
N HIS A 90 3.05 -8.80 4.19
CA HIS A 90 3.99 -8.85 3.08
C HIS A 90 5.11 -7.82 3.18
N ALA A 91 4.85 -6.63 3.72
CA ALA A 91 5.89 -5.65 4.01
C ALA A 91 6.87 -6.16 5.07
N VAL A 92 6.38 -6.81 6.13
CA VAL A 92 7.25 -7.40 7.17
C VAL A 92 8.09 -8.55 6.59
N GLU A 93 7.51 -9.43 5.79
CA GLU A 93 8.25 -10.48 5.09
C GLU A 93 9.30 -9.92 4.12
N ALA A 94 9.01 -8.79 3.46
CA ALA A 94 9.98 -8.09 2.63
C ALA A 94 11.14 -7.51 3.46
N LEU A 95 10.87 -6.91 4.62
CA LEU A 95 11.90 -6.45 5.57
C LEU A 95 12.78 -7.62 6.08
N ARG A 96 12.24 -8.84 6.08
CA ARG A 96 12.94 -10.09 6.42
C ARG A 96 13.68 -10.71 5.24
N GLY A 97 13.63 -10.10 4.05
CA GLY A 97 14.40 -10.50 2.86
C GLY A 97 13.60 -11.14 1.73
N SER A 98 12.27 -11.19 1.81
CA SER A 98 11.43 -11.81 0.76
C SER A 98 11.08 -10.81 -0.36
N HIS A 99 11.70 -10.98 -1.52
CA HIS A 99 11.37 -10.20 -2.73
C HIS A 99 9.94 -10.47 -3.23
N ASP A 100 9.50 -11.73 -3.19
CA ASP A 100 8.14 -12.11 -3.60
C ASP A 100 7.11 -11.43 -2.71
N ALA A 101 7.38 -11.33 -1.41
CA ALA A 101 6.49 -10.61 -0.49
C ALA A 101 6.38 -9.12 -0.85
N ALA A 102 7.48 -8.47 -1.26
CA ALA A 102 7.39 -7.07 -1.70
C ALA A 102 6.48 -6.91 -2.93
N ALA A 103 6.49 -7.86 -3.86
CA ALA A 103 5.58 -7.87 -5.02
C ALA A 103 4.12 -8.11 -4.59
N TRP A 104 3.87 -9.10 -3.74
CA TRP A 104 2.53 -9.40 -3.23
C TRP A 104 1.93 -8.28 -2.39
N GLY A 105 2.72 -7.63 -1.53
CA GLY A 105 2.27 -6.49 -0.75
C GLY A 105 1.90 -5.30 -1.63
N ALA A 106 2.70 -5.00 -2.66
CA ALA A 106 2.35 -3.97 -3.64
C ALA A 106 1.09 -4.31 -4.44
N ARG A 107 0.86 -5.60 -4.73
CA ARG A 107 -0.34 -6.07 -5.40
C ARG A 107 -1.61 -5.84 -4.56
N ARG A 108 -1.54 -6.08 -3.25
CA ARG A 108 -2.65 -5.82 -2.32
C ARG A 108 -3.04 -4.34 -2.29
N LEU A 109 -2.08 -3.42 -2.37
CA LEU A 109 -2.37 -1.97 -2.47
C LEU A 109 -3.10 -1.59 -3.78
N LEU A 110 -2.81 -2.29 -4.87
CA LEU A 110 -3.54 -2.11 -6.14
C LEU A 110 -4.97 -2.63 -5.97
N ASP A 111 -5.14 -3.82 -5.40
CA ASP A 111 -6.45 -4.44 -5.23
C ASP A 111 -7.35 -3.58 -4.31
N ASP A 112 -6.82 -3.02 -3.20
CA ASP A 112 -7.51 -2.03 -2.34
C ASP A 112 -8.02 -0.82 -3.15
N ALA A 113 -7.20 -0.28 -4.06
CA ALA A 113 -7.57 0.88 -4.86
C ALA A 113 -8.83 0.63 -5.71
N TYR A 114 -8.93 -0.57 -6.28
CA TYR A 114 -10.10 -0.99 -7.05
C TYR A 114 -11.29 -1.37 -6.17
N GLU A 115 -11.06 -1.88 -4.96
CA GLU A 115 -12.14 -2.16 -4.01
C GLU A 115 -12.82 -0.87 -3.54
N ARG A 116 -12.05 0.21 -3.35
CA ARG A 116 -12.56 1.53 -2.95
C ARG A 116 -13.36 2.27 -4.03
N THR A 117 -13.37 1.78 -5.27
CA THR A 117 -14.18 2.38 -6.34
C THR A 117 -15.67 2.18 -6.01
N PRO A 118 -16.47 3.26 -5.86
CA PRO A 118 -17.88 3.14 -5.53
C PRO A 118 -18.63 2.33 -6.59
N ARG A 119 -19.37 1.31 -6.16
CA ARG A 119 -20.22 0.51 -7.03
C ARG A 119 -21.67 0.67 -6.61
N ASP A 120 -22.57 0.82 -7.58
CA ASP A 120 -23.99 0.65 -7.32
C ASP A 120 -24.24 -0.85 -7.10
N GLY A 121 -24.64 -1.21 -5.88
CA GLY A 121 -24.90 -2.62 -5.51
C GLY A 121 -26.05 -3.26 -6.29
N SER A 122 -26.74 -2.52 -7.16
CA SER A 122 -27.75 -3.03 -8.08
C SER A 122 -27.20 -3.44 -9.46
N ASP A 123 -25.95 -3.12 -9.79
CA ASP A 123 -25.35 -3.49 -11.06
C ASP A 123 -24.98 -4.98 -11.11
N ALA A 124 -25.57 -5.69 -12.07
CA ALA A 124 -25.35 -7.12 -12.28
C ALA A 124 -24.00 -7.45 -12.94
N PHE A 125 -23.24 -6.44 -13.37
CA PHE A 125 -22.00 -6.60 -14.12
C PHE A 125 -20.95 -5.62 -13.62
N PHE A 126 -19.71 -6.09 -13.52
CA PHE A 126 -18.57 -5.21 -13.34
C PHE A 126 -18.33 -4.39 -14.61
N PRO A 127 -18.01 -3.08 -14.48
CA PRO A 127 -17.62 -2.28 -15.63
C PRO A 127 -16.32 -2.81 -16.25
N PRO A 128 -16.02 -2.44 -17.51
CA PRO A 128 -14.72 -2.69 -18.10
C PRO A 128 -13.58 -2.19 -17.20
N LEU A 129 -12.48 -2.96 -17.13
CA LEU A 129 -11.30 -2.59 -16.33
C LEU A 129 -10.75 -1.20 -16.69
N ALA A 130 -10.88 -0.78 -17.95
CA ALA A 130 -10.47 0.55 -18.39
C ALA A 130 -11.28 1.68 -17.70
N ASP A 131 -12.57 1.45 -17.47
CA ASP A 131 -13.44 2.42 -16.80
C ASP A 131 -13.12 2.48 -15.30
N ASP A 132 -12.94 1.32 -14.65
CA ASP A 132 -12.48 1.23 -13.26
C ASP A 132 -11.10 1.88 -13.07
N THR A 133 -10.18 1.67 -14.01
CA THR A 133 -8.85 2.29 -13.98
C THR A 133 -8.95 3.81 -14.13
N ALA A 134 -9.86 4.29 -14.99
CA ALA A 134 -10.05 5.72 -15.22
C ALA A 134 -10.77 6.42 -14.05
N HIS A 135 -11.33 5.68 -13.10
CA HIS A 135 -12.03 6.22 -11.95
C HIS A 135 -11.11 7.09 -11.07
N GLU A 136 -11.64 8.19 -10.53
CA GLU A 136 -10.87 9.18 -9.78
C GLU A 136 -10.12 8.58 -8.57
N VAL A 137 -10.78 7.66 -7.85
CA VAL A 137 -10.19 6.93 -6.71
C VAL A 137 -8.92 6.18 -7.12
N VAL A 138 -8.95 5.46 -8.24
CA VAL A 138 -7.81 4.70 -8.77
C VAL A 138 -6.72 5.65 -9.27
N GLN A 139 -7.09 6.72 -9.97
CA GLN A 139 -6.13 7.73 -10.46
C GLN A 139 -5.44 8.49 -9.32
N ASP A 140 -6.16 8.79 -8.25
CA ASP A 140 -5.62 9.44 -7.06
C ASP A 140 -4.67 8.52 -6.30
N GLU A 141 -4.98 7.22 -6.23
CA GLU A 141 -4.06 6.22 -5.67
C GLU A 141 -2.79 6.05 -6.52
N LEU A 142 -2.93 5.95 -7.84
CA LEU A 142 -1.79 5.93 -8.77
C LEU A 142 -0.88 7.14 -8.58
N ARG A 143 -1.46 8.34 -8.43
CA ARG A 143 -0.70 9.58 -8.22
C ARG A 143 0.03 9.57 -6.87
N TRP A 144 -0.65 9.12 -5.82
CA TRP A 144 -0.07 8.99 -4.49
C TRP A 144 1.10 8.02 -4.48
N GLN A 145 0.91 6.77 -4.92
CA GLN A 145 1.98 5.76 -4.92
C GLN A 145 3.18 6.22 -5.75
N ARG A 146 2.94 6.89 -6.89
CA ARG A 146 4.01 7.50 -7.69
C ARG A 146 4.79 8.54 -6.91
N SER A 147 4.12 9.42 -6.17
CA SER A 147 4.79 10.44 -5.36
C SER A 147 5.63 9.83 -4.24
N VAL A 148 5.15 8.77 -3.58
CA VAL A 148 5.91 8.05 -2.55
C VAL A 148 7.18 7.42 -3.16
N LEU A 149 7.05 6.68 -4.26
CA LEU A 149 8.20 6.06 -4.93
C LEU A 149 9.22 7.09 -5.43
N THR A 150 8.73 8.21 -5.97
CA THR A 150 9.61 9.30 -6.42
C THR A 150 10.39 9.90 -5.25
N SER A 151 9.74 10.11 -4.11
CA SER A 151 10.39 10.64 -2.90
C SER A 151 11.41 9.68 -2.31
N LEU A 152 11.12 8.36 -2.28
CA LEU A 152 12.06 7.35 -1.78
C LEU A 152 13.31 7.22 -2.67
N SER A 153 13.21 7.53 -3.97
CA SER A 153 14.36 7.44 -4.90
C SER A 153 15.42 8.54 -4.75
N ALA A 154 15.21 9.54 -3.89
CA ALA A 154 16.10 10.71 -3.78
C ALA A 154 17.10 10.59 -2.59
N SER A 155 18.09 11.51 -2.49
CA SER A 155 19.14 11.48 -1.43
C SER A 155 18.72 12.14 -0.11
N ASP A 156 18.91 11.47 1.04
CA ASP A 156 18.41 11.76 2.43
C ASP A 156 17.18 10.92 2.83
N HIS A 157 17.45 9.72 3.34
CA HIS A 157 16.45 8.65 3.44
C HIS A 157 15.56 8.77 4.69
N ALA A 158 16.13 9.01 5.87
CA ALA A 158 15.38 8.98 7.13
C ALA A 158 14.40 10.16 7.28
N ALA A 159 14.83 11.38 6.93
CA ALA A 159 13.97 12.56 6.98
C ALA A 159 12.77 12.43 6.03
N ARG A 160 12.97 11.79 4.87
CA ARG A 160 11.89 11.53 3.91
C ARG A 160 10.90 10.48 4.35
N ILE A 161 11.35 9.40 4.98
CA ILE A 161 10.41 8.43 5.55
C ILE A 161 9.50 9.13 6.56
N ALA A 162 10.06 9.94 7.46
CA ALA A 162 9.26 10.69 8.43
C ALA A 162 8.25 11.65 7.77
N ASP A 163 8.68 12.40 6.74
CA ASP A 163 7.82 13.32 5.98
C ASP A 163 6.70 12.57 5.23
N LEU A 164 7.02 11.47 4.53
CA LEU A 164 6.05 10.65 3.82
C LEU A 164 5.02 10.04 4.75
N ARG A 165 5.43 9.60 5.94
CA ARG A 165 4.51 9.11 6.97
C ARG A 165 3.56 10.20 7.47
N ALA A 166 4.07 11.40 7.73
CA ALA A 166 3.23 12.55 8.11
C ALA A 166 2.22 12.92 7.01
N GLN A 167 2.63 12.84 5.74
CA GLN A 167 1.73 13.03 4.59
C GLN A 167 0.68 11.92 4.50
N ALA A 168 1.07 10.66 4.69
CA ALA A 168 0.15 9.52 4.68
C ALA A 168 -0.95 9.67 5.75
N GLN A 169 -0.58 10.08 6.96
CA GLN A 169 -1.50 10.31 8.08
C GLN A 169 -2.52 11.43 7.82
N THR A 170 -2.18 12.41 6.97
CA THR A 170 -3.03 13.58 6.70
C THR A 170 -3.79 13.50 5.39
N ARG A 171 -3.53 12.50 4.54
CA ARG A 171 -4.16 12.35 3.21
C ARG A 171 -5.69 12.28 3.29
N GLY A 172 -6.24 11.59 4.29
CA GLY A 172 -7.69 11.50 4.50
C GLY A 172 -8.36 12.81 4.92
N ALA A 173 -7.62 13.73 5.55
CA ALA A 173 -8.14 15.01 6.01
C ALA A 173 -8.24 16.07 4.90
N ALA A 174 -7.51 15.89 3.79
CA ALA A 174 -7.48 16.83 2.67
C ALA A 174 -8.61 16.64 1.64
N SER A 175 -9.41 15.57 1.77
CA SER A 175 -10.45 15.18 0.80
C SER A 175 -11.88 15.62 1.18
N HIS A 176 -12.02 16.61 2.08
CA HIS A 176 -13.30 17.14 2.55
C HIS A 176 -13.43 18.66 2.34
#